data_AF-A0A535LF40-F1
#
_entry.id   AF-A0A535LF40-F1
#
_cell.length_a   1.000
_cell.length_b   1.000
_cell.length_c   1.000
_cell.angle_alpha   90.00
_cell.angle_beta   90.00
_cell.angle_gamma   90.00
#
_symmetry.space_group_name_H-M   'P 1'
#
loop_
_entity.id
_entity.type
_entity.pdbx_description
1 polymer ?
#
loop_
_entity_poly.entity_id
_entity_poly.type
_entity_poly.pdbx_seq_one_letter_code
_entity_poly.pdbx_strand_id
1 'polypeptide(L)'
;ELALTLDRLAKEGPDDFYRGEIAAEIAKDLAVNGGFITADDLANYEVNVTEPLRGTYRGLSVAAAGAPAGGLTLMQMLNYLEGSDLAAHGWPSTFVASRLVEAMGWAVADRELHVADPRFADVPTGRLADKAYAVAAARAHDRADTTQVCVVDDLGNAVSLTHTLGSASGVVTPGLGFGYNDYMNCFDPRPGHPNSVRPGKTRVTMMTPTMVFDGDRLRVCIGAPGGTKIVTGVLQVLVNVIDHGMTPVEAVSAPRIDFQGDIVQMEARMPMAVSNGLESLGYRVNRRTLNYDSYFSRPQVIVAAGDRLVGASDPRKDGGTALDTTTT
;
A
#
# COMPACT_ATOMS: atom_id res chain seq x y z
N GLU A 1 26.48 0.22 -16.19
CA GLU A 1 25.33 -0.57 -16.66
C GLU A 1 24.03 0.21 -16.47
N LEU A 2 23.48 0.35 -15.25
CA LEU A 2 22.19 1.05 -15.04
C LEU A 2 22.11 2.45 -15.68
N ALA A 3 23.14 3.28 -15.54
CA ALA A 3 23.18 4.61 -16.15
C ALA A 3 23.06 4.56 -17.69
N LEU A 4 23.68 3.57 -18.34
CA LEU A 4 23.60 3.38 -19.79
C LEU A 4 22.19 2.95 -20.21
N THR A 5 21.56 2.08 -19.43
CA THR A 5 20.16 1.67 -19.65
C THR A 5 19.21 2.85 -19.52
N LEU A 6 19.38 3.70 -18.50
CA LEU A 6 18.57 4.90 -18.32
C LEU A 6 18.81 5.93 -19.43
N ASP A 7 20.07 6.15 -19.84
CA ASP A 7 20.41 7.02 -20.98
C ASP A 7 19.79 6.52 -22.28
N ARG A 8 19.71 5.20 -22.47
CA ARG A 8 19.07 4.59 -23.63
C ARG A 8 17.56 4.81 -23.60
N LEU A 9 16.90 4.51 -22.48
CA LEU A 9 15.46 4.74 -22.33
C LEU A 9 15.10 6.22 -22.49
N ALA A 10 15.97 7.15 -22.08
CA ALA A 10 15.78 8.58 -22.29
C ALA A 10 15.87 9.00 -23.78
N LYS A 11 16.67 8.29 -24.59
CA LYS A 11 16.87 8.58 -26.02
C LYS A 11 15.87 7.87 -26.93
N GLU A 12 15.70 6.55 -26.71
CA GLU A 12 14.89 5.66 -27.55
C GLU A 12 13.43 5.56 -27.08
N GLY A 13 13.15 6.02 -25.85
CA GLY A 13 11.84 5.95 -25.23
C GLY A 13 11.58 4.64 -24.49
N PRO A 14 10.44 4.54 -23.77
CA PRO A 14 10.10 3.38 -22.96
C PRO A 14 9.83 2.11 -23.79
N ASP A 15 9.48 2.25 -25.07
CA ASP A 15 9.20 1.10 -25.94
C ASP A 15 10.42 0.20 -26.16
N ASP A 16 11.65 0.72 -26.03
CA ASP A 16 12.85 -0.11 -26.15
C ASP A 16 12.91 -1.19 -25.04
N PHE A 17 12.36 -0.89 -23.85
CA PHE A 17 12.23 -1.86 -22.75
C PHE A 17 11.32 -3.04 -23.11
N TYR A 18 10.28 -2.80 -23.89
CA TYR A 18 9.22 -3.79 -24.16
C TYR A 18 9.34 -4.45 -25.53
N ARG A 19 9.93 -3.76 -26.51
CA ARG A 19 9.95 -4.17 -27.93
C ARG A 19 11.31 -3.94 -28.61
N GLY A 20 12.28 -3.35 -27.93
CA GLY A 20 13.59 -3.01 -28.47
C GLY A 20 14.72 -3.91 -28.01
N GLU A 21 15.93 -3.34 -27.92
CA GLU A 21 17.14 -4.10 -27.62
C GLU A 21 17.19 -4.54 -26.16
N ILE A 22 16.73 -3.69 -25.23
CA ILE A 22 16.57 -4.08 -23.83
C ILE A 22 15.64 -5.30 -23.75
N ALA A 23 14.49 -5.30 -24.44
CA ALA A 23 13.58 -6.45 -24.46
C ALA A 23 14.25 -7.74 -24.99
N ALA A 24 15.06 -7.63 -26.04
CA ALA A 24 15.80 -8.75 -26.61
C ALA A 24 16.86 -9.30 -25.64
N GLU A 25 17.57 -8.42 -24.91
CA GLU A 25 18.55 -8.82 -23.89
C GLU A 25 17.87 -9.54 -22.72
N ILE A 26 16.75 -9.00 -22.22
CA ILE A 26 15.93 -9.62 -21.16
C ILE A 26 15.50 -11.03 -21.61
N ALA A 27 14.86 -11.14 -22.77
CA ALA A 27 14.32 -12.41 -23.25
C ALA A 27 15.42 -13.47 -23.48
N LYS A 28 16.57 -13.05 -24.01
CA LYS A 28 17.72 -13.94 -24.23
C LYS A 28 18.27 -14.47 -22.91
N ASP A 29 18.51 -13.58 -21.94
CA ASP A 29 19.06 -13.96 -20.65
C ASP A 29 18.11 -14.89 -19.88
N LEU A 30 16.83 -14.55 -19.83
CA LEU A 30 15.83 -15.38 -19.16
C LEU A 30 15.69 -16.74 -19.85
N ALA A 31 15.71 -16.82 -21.19
CA ALA A 31 15.66 -18.10 -21.90
C ALA A 31 16.87 -19.00 -21.59
N VAL A 32 18.09 -18.45 -21.57
CA VAL A 32 19.32 -19.20 -21.23
C VAL A 32 19.28 -19.76 -19.80
N ASN A 33 18.61 -19.06 -18.89
CA ASN A 33 18.49 -19.45 -17.49
C ASN A 33 17.19 -20.20 -17.14
N GLY A 34 16.39 -20.61 -18.14
CA GLY A 34 15.15 -21.37 -17.93
C GLY A 34 13.98 -20.56 -17.36
N GLY A 35 14.01 -19.24 -17.52
CA GLY A 35 12.91 -18.33 -17.19
C GLY A 35 11.74 -18.44 -18.17
N PHE A 36 10.57 -17.99 -17.71
CA PHE A 36 9.31 -18.12 -18.46
C PHE A 36 8.89 -16.86 -19.22
N ILE A 37 9.55 -15.72 -18.98
CA ILE A 37 9.23 -14.46 -19.65
C ILE A 37 9.89 -14.45 -21.02
N THR A 38 9.07 -14.25 -22.05
CA THR A 38 9.49 -14.20 -23.45
C THR A 38 9.47 -12.77 -24.00
N ALA A 39 10.04 -12.56 -25.18
CA ALA A 39 9.92 -11.28 -25.89
C ALA A 39 8.46 -10.94 -26.20
N ASP A 40 7.62 -11.96 -26.49
CA ASP A 40 6.19 -11.76 -26.71
C ASP A 40 5.47 -11.33 -25.43
N ASP A 41 5.85 -11.84 -24.26
CA ASP A 41 5.28 -11.39 -22.99
C ASP A 41 5.60 -9.91 -22.72
N LEU A 42 6.83 -9.47 -23.04
CA LEU A 42 7.23 -8.07 -22.93
C LEU A 42 6.48 -7.18 -23.95
N ALA A 43 6.40 -7.62 -25.20
CA ALA A 43 5.81 -6.85 -26.28
C ALA A 43 4.28 -6.72 -26.16
N ASN A 44 3.62 -7.68 -25.51
CA ASN A 44 2.17 -7.67 -25.27
C ASN A 44 1.77 -7.03 -23.93
N TYR A 45 2.73 -6.52 -23.16
CA TYR A 45 2.43 -5.80 -21.92
C TYR A 45 1.76 -4.44 -22.22
N GLU A 46 0.66 -4.16 -21.51
CA GLU A 46 0.00 -2.86 -21.51
C GLU A 46 -0.26 -2.39 -20.07
N VAL A 47 -0.13 -1.09 -19.85
CA VAL A 47 -0.48 -0.46 -18.58
C VAL A 47 -2.01 -0.40 -18.46
N ASN A 48 -2.55 -0.96 -17.39
CA ASN A 48 -3.97 -0.84 -17.08
C ASN A 48 -4.25 0.55 -16.50
N VAL A 49 -5.04 1.35 -17.22
CA VAL A 49 -5.58 2.63 -16.72
C VAL A 49 -7.01 2.38 -16.26
N THR A 50 -7.25 2.58 -14.97
CA THR A 50 -8.54 2.27 -14.33
C THR A 50 -9.01 3.43 -13.47
N GLU A 51 -10.33 3.64 -13.41
CA GLU A 51 -10.93 4.53 -12.42
C GLU A 51 -10.59 4.08 -10.99
N PRO A 52 -10.35 5.02 -10.06
CA PRO A 52 -10.09 4.66 -8.67
C PRO A 52 -11.36 4.11 -8.02
N LEU A 53 -11.16 3.24 -7.02
CA LEU A 53 -12.22 2.88 -6.09
C LEU A 53 -12.54 4.12 -5.25
N ARG A 54 -13.82 4.52 -5.25
CA ARG A 54 -14.30 5.68 -4.50
C ARG A 54 -15.15 5.23 -3.31
N GLY A 55 -14.97 5.89 -2.18
CA GLY A 55 -15.75 5.71 -0.97
C GLY A 55 -15.81 7.00 -0.16
N THR A 56 -16.34 6.93 1.05
CA THR A 56 -16.42 8.07 1.97
C THR A 56 -15.92 7.69 3.34
N TYR A 57 -15.29 8.62 4.04
CA TYR A 57 -14.94 8.47 5.45
C TYR A 57 -15.08 9.80 6.18
N ARG A 58 -15.92 9.86 7.22
CA ARG A 58 -16.19 11.09 8.00
C ARG A 58 -16.67 12.26 7.14
N GLY A 59 -17.49 11.95 6.14
CA GLY A 59 -17.99 12.94 5.18
C GLY A 59 -17.00 13.36 4.09
N LEU A 60 -15.74 12.90 4.15
CA LEU A 60 -14.73 13.14 3.12
C LEU A 60 -14.82 12.07 2.03
N SER A 61 -14.52 12.45 0.78
CA SER A 61 -14.40 11.50 -0.33
C SER A 61 -13.01 10.85 -0.30
N VAL A 62 -12.95 9.53 -0.48
CA VAL A 62 -11.69 8.79 -0.55
C VAL A 62 -11.58 8.09 -1.90
N ALA A 63 -10.43 8.24 -2.56
CA ALA A 63 -10.10 7.57 -3.81
C ALA A 63 -8.84 6.71 -3.60
N ALA A 64 -8.93 5.41 -3.89
CA ALA A 64 -7.82 4.47 -3.75
C ALA A 64 -7.73 3.53 -4.96
N ALA A 65 -6.57 2.91 -5.19
CA ALA A 65 -6.42 1.92 -6.25
C ALA A 65 -7.36 0.71 -6.03
N GLY A 66 -8.20 0.40 -7.02
CA GLY A 66 -9.11 -0.76 -6.99
C GLY A 66 -8.39 -2.11 -7.08
N ALA A 67 -9.15 -3.21 -7.10
CA ALA A 67 -8.60 -4.54 -7.27
C ALA A 67 -7.76 -4.66 -8.56
N PRO A 68 -6.60 -5.35 -8.55
CA PRO A 68 -6.11 -6.25 -7.50
C PRO A 68 -5.23 -5.57 -6.42
N ALA A 69 -5.26 -4.24 -6.33
CA ALA A 69 -4.53 -3.47 -5.31
C ALA A 69 -5.30 -3.38 -3.97
N GLY A 70 -4.69 -2.74 -2.96
CA GLY A 70 -5.17 -2.75 -1.57
C GLY A 70 -6.30 -1.77 -1.25
N GLY A 71 -6.79 -0.97 -2.20
CA GLY A 71 -7.79 0.06 -1.92
C GLY A 71 -9.13 -0.49 -1.42
N LEU A 72 -9.56 -1.67 -1.88
CA LEU A 72 -10.78 -2.30 -1.38
C LEU A 72 -10.66 -2.71 0.09
N THR A 73 -9.51 -3.29 0.46
CA THR A 73 -9.17 -3.60 1.85
C THR A 73 -9.12 -2.33 2.70
N LEU A 74 -8.59 -1.23 2.19
CA LEU A 74 -8.62 0.06 2.89
C LEU A 74 -10.05 0.58 3.10
N MET A 75 -10.89 0.56 2.07
CA MET A 75 -12.29 1.02 2.15
C MET A 75 -13.07 0.23 3.19
N GLN A 76 -12.88 -1.09 3.25
CA GLN A 76 -13.48 -1.95 4.27
C GLN A 76 -13.14 -1.50 5.68
N MET A 77 -11.85 -1.26 5.94
CA MET A 77 -11.38 -0.83 7.26
C MET A 77 -11.93 0.55 7.63
N LEU A 78 -11.93 1.50 6.69
CA LEU A 78 -12.47 2.85 6.92
C LEU A 78 -13.97 2.80 7.20
N ASN A 79 -14.75 2.04 6.41
CA ASN A 79 -16.18 1.87 6.64
C ASN A 79 -16.48 1.30 8.03
N TYR A 80 -15.73 0.29 8.47
CA TYR A 80 -15.87 -0.29 9.80
C TYR A 80 -15.60 0.75 10.90
N LEU A 81 -14.49 1.48 10.78
CA LEU A 81 -14.08 2.48 11.77
C LEU A 81 -15.01 3.69 11.83
N GLU A 82 -15.71 4.00 10.73
CA GLU A 82 -16.66 5.12 10.68
C GLU A 82 -17.83 4.94 11.65
N GLY A 83 -18.16 3.70 12.02
CA GLY A 83 -19.17 3.40 13.03
C GLY A 83 -18.75 3.71 14.48
N SER A 84 -17.49 4.08 14.73
CA SER A 84 -16.96 4.34 16.08
C SER A 84 -16.51 5.80 16.24
N ASP A 85 -16.71 6.40 17.42
CA ASP A 85 -16.13 7.72 17.73
C ASP A 85 -14.68 7.57 18.23
N LEU A 86 -13.74 7.52 17.29
CA LEU A 86 -12.32 7.39 17.62
C LEU A 86 -11.78 8.66 18.27
N ALA A 87 -12.25 9.84 17.80
CA ALA A 87 -11.80 11.14 18.29
C ALA A 87 -11.99 11.29 19.81
N ALA A 88 -13.15 10.87 20.33
CA ALA A 88 -13.46 10.93 21.77
C ALA A 88 -12.51 10.10 22.65
N HIS A 89 -11.81 9.12 22.09
CA HIS A 89 -10.93 8.21 22.84
C HIS A 89 -9.45 8.53 22.68
N GLY A 90 -9.08 9.32 21.67
CA GLY A 90 -7.70 9.69 21.36
C GLY A 90 -6.81 8.52 20.94
N TRP A 91 -5.64 8.86 20.41
CA TRP A 91 -4.56 7.91 20.12
C TRP A 91 -3.27 8.31 20.85
N PRO A 92 -2.58 7.39 21.54
CA PRO A 92 -2.93 5.96 21.72
C PRO A 92 -3.95 5.66 22.82
N SER A 93 -4.86 4.72 22.55
CA SER A 93 -5.80 4.18 23.55
C SER A 93 -6.17 2.72 23.26
N THR A 94 -6.53 1.95 24.29
CA THR A 94 -6.97 0.55 24.14
C THR A 94 -8.20 0.43 23.24
N PHE A 95 -9.14 1.37 23.37
CA PHE A 95 -10.36 1.39 22.56
C PHE A 95 -10.05 1.56 21.07
N VAL A 96 -9.25 2.57 20.71
CA VAL A 96 -8.89 2.79 19.30
C VAL A 96 -8.05 1.61 18.78
N ALA A 97 -7.14 1.08 19.60
CA ALA A 97 -6.35 -0.08 19.22
C ALA A 97 -7.21 -1.32 18.94
N SER A 98 -8.25 -1.60 19.74
CA SER A 98 -9.12 -2.76 19.50
C SER A 98 -9.93 -2.59 18.22
N ARG A 99 -10.46 -1.38 17.95
CA ARG A 99 -11.18 -1.08 16.70
C ARG A 99 -10.29 -1.24 15.48
N LEU A 100 -9.04 -0.78 15.55
CA LEU A 100 -8.04 -0.98 14.50
C LEU A 100 -7.74 -2.47 14.27
N VAL A 101 -7.52 -3.25 15.33
CA VAL A 101 -7.26 -4.70 15.23
C VAL A 101 -8.45 -5.43 14.61
N GLU A 102 -9.67 -5.09 15.01
CA GLU A 102 -10.89 -5.65 14.45
C GLU A 102 -11.02 -5.31 12.96
N ALA A 103 -10.94 -4.02 12.59
CA ALA A 103 -10.94 -3.60 11.19
C ALA A 103 -9.90 -4.36 10.34
N MET A 104 -8.65 -4.42 10.81
CA MET A 104 -7.55 -5.08 10.11
C MET A 104 -7.81 -6.56 9.92
N GLY A 105 -8.22 -7.27 10.97
CA GLY A 105 -8.49 -8.71 10.85
C GLY A 105 -9.54 -8.98 9.78
N TRP A 106 -10.61 -8.19 9.75
CA TRP A 106 -11.78 -8.40 8.91
C TRP A 106 -11.43 -8.19 7.44
N ALA A 107 -10.81 -7.06 7.13
CA ALA A 107 -10.40 -6.74 5.77
C ALA A 107 -9.31 -7.70 5.22
N VAL A 108 -8.44 -8.21 6.10
CA VAL A 108 -7.43 -9.22 5.73
C VAL A 108 -8.09 -10.55 5.34
N ALA A 109 -9.19 -10.97 6.00
CA ALA A 109 -9.97 -12.15 5.57
C ALA A 109 -10.55 -12.00 4.18
N ASP A 110 -11.34 -10.95 3.99
CA ASP A 110 -12.10 -10.75 2.77
C ASP A 110 -11.17 -10.65 1.58
N ARG A 111 -10.02 -9.97 1.78
CA ARG A 111 -8.96 -9.93 0.79
C ARG A 111 -8.56 -11.31 0.31
N GLU A 112 -8.27 -12.24 1.21
CA GLU A 112 -7.80 -13.58 0.86
C GLU A 112 -8.86 -14.41 0.14
N LEU A 113 -10.12 -14.22 0.52
CA LEU A 113 -11.24 -14.96 -0.05
C LEU A 113 -11.72 -14.41 -1.38
N HIS A 114 -11.50 -13.13 -1.66
CA HIS A 114 -12.25 -12.42 -2.72
C HIS A 114 -11.40 -11.53 -3.62
N VAL A 115 -10.29 -10.97 -3.16
CA VAL A 115 -9.52 -10.00 -3.97
C VAL A 115 -8.65 -10.74 -4.98
N ALA A 116 -8.79 -10.36 -6.25
CA ALA A 116 -8.09 -10.95 -7.38
C ALA A 116 -8.04 -9.94 -8.55
N ASP A 117 -7.37 -10.32 -9.64
CA ASP A 117 -7.45 -9.57 -10.90
C ASP A 117 -8.90 -9.61 -11.44
N PRO A 118 -9.56 -8.45 -11.59
CA PRO A 118 -10.95 -8.39 -12.03
C PRO A 118 -11.15 -8.88 -13.47
N ARG A 119 -10.08 -9.00 -14.28
CA ARG A 119 -10.15 -9.58 -15.63
C ARG A 119 -10.31 -11.11 -15.60
N PHE A 120 -10.03 -11.74 -14.45
CA PHE A 120 -9.95 -13.20 -14.31
C PHE A 120 -10.85 -13.79 -13.21
N ALA A 121 -11.43 -12.96 -12.35
CA ALA A 121 -12.34 -13.36 -11.29
C ALA A 121 -13.34 -12.24 -10.97
N ASP A 122 -14.54 -12.63 -10.55
CA ASP A 122 -15.53 -11.68 -10.03
C ASP A 122 -15.10 -11.22 -8.62
N VAL A 123 -14.81 -9.93 -8.49
CA VAL A 123 -14.46 -9.31 -7.21
C VAL A 123 -15.71 -8.57 -6.72
N PRO A 124 -16.32 -8.97 -5.59
CA PRO A 124 -17.58 -8.42 -5.10
C PRO A 124 -17.42 -7.01 -4.50
N THR A 125 -16.86 -6.08 -5.29
CA THR A 125 -16.44 -4.73 -4.89
C THR A 125 -17.58 -3.95 -4.26
N GLY A 126 -18.77 -3.97 -4.86
CA GLY A 126 -19.94 -3.28 -4.30
C GLY A 126 -20.32 -3.78 -2.91
N ARG A 127 -20.28 -5.11 -2.68
CA ARG A 127 -20.56 -5.71 -1.37
C ARG A 127 -19.45 -5.42 -0.36
N LEU A 128 -18.19 -5.60 -0.76
CA LEU A 128 -17.04 -5.43 0.12
C LEU A 128 -16.82 -3.95 0.50
N ALA A 129 -17.13 -3.01 -0.38
CA ALA A 129 -17.06 -1.56 -0.10
C ALA A 129 -18.34 -0.98 0.53
N ASP A 130 -19.35 -1.80 0.82
CA ASP A 130 -20.59 -1.36 1.46
C ASP A 130 -20.41 -1.22 2.98
N LYS A 131 -21.00 -0.17 3.58
CA LYS A 131 -20.89 0.09 5.02
C LYS A 131 -21.62 -0.96 5.87
N ALA A 132 -22.70 -1.56 5.34
CA ALA A 132 -23.48 -2.57 6.05
C ALA A 132 -22.82 -3.96 6.09
N TYR A 133 -21.80 -4.21 5.27
CA TYR A 133 -21.21 -5.53 5.08
C TYR A 133 -20.11 -5.90 6.09
N ALA A 134 -19.51 -4.96 6.81
CA ALA A 134 -18.33 -5.25 7.63
C ALA A 134 -18.60 -6.41 8.64
N VAL A 135 -18.02 -7.61 8.35
CA VAL A 135 -17.99 -9.02 8.90
C VAL A 135 -16.56 -9.68 9.02
N ALA A 136 -16.26 -10.72 9.85
CA ALA A 136 -14.93 -11.15 10.43
C ALA A 136 -13.78 -11.82 9.59
N ALA A 137 -12.65 -12.14 10.28
CA ALA A 137 -11.22 -12.22 9.87
C ALA A 137 -10.55 -13.57 9.43
N ALA A 138 -9.44 -13.52 8.65
CA ALA A 138 -8.47 -14.61 8.28
C ALA A 138 -7.05 -14.03 7.97
N ARG A 139 -6.04 -14.85 7.57
CA ARG A 139 -4.58 -14.62 7.80
C ARG A 139 -3.66 -14.65 6.56
N ALA A 140 -2.70 -13.70 6.48
CA ALA A 140 -1.58 -13.74 5.50
C ALA A 140 -0.16 -13.57 6.10
N HIS A 141 0.84 -13.96 5.31
CA HIS A 141 2.28 -13.78 5.55
C HIS A 141 2.93 -12.87 4.51
N ASP A 142 3.96 -12.07 4.88
CA ASP A 142 4.76 -11.30 3.92
C ASP A 142 6.07 -10.68 4.48
N ARG A 143 7.04 -10.39 3.58
CA ARG A 143 8.35 -9.68 3.75
C ARG A 143 8.43 -8.48 2.76
N ALA A 144 9.19 -7.41 3.06
CA ALA A 144 8.97 -6.10 2.41
C ALA A 144 10.22 -5.36 1.88
N ASP A 145 10.21 -5.03 0.57
CA ASP A 145 10.88 -3.86 -0.05
C ASP A 145 9.93 -3.15 -1.06
N THR A 146 9.66 -1.86 -0.86
CA THR A 146 8.75 -1.03 -1.69
C THR A 146 9.18 0.43 -1.53
N THR A 147 8.82 1.29 -2.50
CA THR A 147 9.06 2.74 -2.47
C THR A 147 7.74 3.49 -2.69
N GLN A 148 7.57 4.60 -1.98
CA GLN A 148 6.43 5.51 -2.13
C GLN A 148 6.91 6.92 -2.45
N VAL A 149 6.21 7.60 -3.36
CA VAL A 149 6.39 9.02 -3.64
C VAL A 149 5.02 9.71 -3.66
N CYS A 150 4.93 10.88 -3.06
CA CYS A 150 3.77 11.76 -3.13
C CYS A 150 4.23 13.13 -3.66
N VAL A 151 3.54 13.67 -4.66
CA VAL A 151 3.82 14.99 -5.28
C VAL A 151 2.52 15.74 -5.42
N VAL A 152 2.52 17.04 -5.10
CA VAL A 152 1.46 17.97 -5.46
C VAL A 152 2.11 19.23 -5.99
N ASP A 153 1.63 19.75 -7.13
CA ASP A 153 2.13 20.99 -7.74
C ASP A 153 1.18 22.19 -7.49
N ASP A 154 1.62 23.36 -7.93
CA ASP A 154 0.91 24.65 -7.82
C ASP A 154 -0.34 24.72 -8.73
N LEU A 155 -0.39 23.92 -9.78
CA LEU A 155 -1.57 23.76 -10.64
C LEU A 155 -2.63 22.83 -10.04
N GLY A 156 -2.34 22.20 -8.90
CA GLY A 156 -3.24 21.28 -8.20
C GLY A 156 -3.19 19.84 -8.73
N ASN A 157 -2.23 19.51 -9.60
CA ASN A 157 -1.99 18.12 -9.95
C ASN A 157 -1.42 17.38 -8.74
N ALA A 158 -1.94 16.18 -8.48
CA ALA A 158 -1.48 15.34 -7.38
C ALA A 158 -1.14 13.94 -7.88
N VAL A 159 -0.04 13.39 -7.38
CA VAL A 159 0.42 12.04 -7.69
C VAL A 159 0.76 11.32 -6.39
N SER A 160 0.15 10.16 -6.16
CA SER A 160 0.59 9.18 -5.17
C SER A 160 1.04 7.92 -5.90
N LEU A 161 2.34 7.64 -5.87
CA LEU A 161 2.96 6.53 -6.59
C LEU A 161 3.57 5.52 -5.61
N THR A 162 3.09 4.28 -5.66
CA THR A 162 3.71 3.13 -4.97
C THR A 162 4.37 2.24 -6.02
N HIS A 163 5.68 1.97 -5.87
CA HIS A 163 6.45 1.15 -6.81
C HIS A 163 7.34 0.14 -6.06
N THR A 164 7.53 -1.06 -6.61
CA THR A 164 8.08 -2.20 -5.86
C THR A 164 8.64 -3.30 -6.74
N LEU A 165 9.72 -3.93 -6.27
CA LEU A 165 10.25 -5.19 -6.79
C LEU A 165 9.88 -6.41 -5.92
N GLY A 166 9.17 -6.21 -4.80
CA GLY A 166 8.82 -7.26 -3.87
C GLY A 166 9.97 -7.46 -2.89
N SER A 167 10.54 -8.65 -2.81
CA SER A 167 11.85 -8.86 -2.17
C SER A 167 13.00 -8.81 -3.18
N ALA A 168 12.70 -8.48 -4.44
CA ALA A 168 13.54 -8.66 -5.62
C ALA A 168 13.88 -10.14 -5.88
N SER A 169 14.01 -10.52 -7.14
CA SER A 169 14.38 -11.90 -7.50
C SER A 169 15.86 -12.20 -7.25
N GLY A 170 16.67 -11.16 -7.05
CA GLY A 170 18.13 -11.24 -7.07
C GLY A 170 18.73 -11.43 -8.46
N VAL A 171 17.89 -11.49 -9.51
CA VAL A 171 18.32 -11.64 -10.90
C VAL A 171 18.53 -10.27 -11.53
N VAL A 172 19.67 -10.11 -12.20
CA VAL A 172 20.05 -8.94 -13.00
C VAL A 172 20.55 -9.46 -14.33
N THR A 173 19.94 -9.03 -15.43
CA THR A 173 20.46 -9.38 -16.75
C THR A 173 21.80 -8.66 -16.98
N PRO A 174 22.87 -9.37 -17.36
CA PRO A 174 24.17 -8.77 -17.60
C PRO A 174 24.09 -7.59 -18.57
N GLY A 175 24.76 -6.47 -18.24
CA GLY A 175 24.75 -5.25 -19.06
C GLY A 175 23.62 -4.25 -18.73
N LEU A 176 22.48 -4.71 -18.21
CA LEU A 176 21.30 -3.87 -17.99
C LEU A 176 21.29 -3.14 -16.63
N GLY A 177 21.91 -3.73 -15.60
CA GLY A 177 22.17 -3.07 -14.31
C GLY A 177 20.94 -2.78 -13.43
N PHE A 178 19.77 -3.37 -13.71
CA PHE A 178 18.60 -3.34 -12.83
C PHE A 178 18.16 -4.76 -12.44
N GLY A 179 17.57 -4.87 -11.24
CA GLY A 179 17.04 -6.14 -10.74
C GLY A 179 15.59 -6.39 -11.15
N TYR A 180 15.23 -7.65 -11.33
CA TYR A 180 13.83 -8.04 -11.54
C TYR A 180 13.07 -8.19 -10.24
N ASN A 181 11.75 -8.06 -10.35
CA ASN A 181 10.85 -8.32 -9.25
C ASN A 181 10.61 -9.83 -9.04
N ASP A 182 10.11 -10.22 -7.87
CA ASP A 182 9.74 -11.60 -7.53
C ASP A 182 8.23 -11.79 -7.32
N TYR A 183 7.39 -10.92 -7.88
CA TYR A 183 5.96 -10.81 -7.57
C TYR A 183 5.09 -12.02 -7.95
N MET A 184 5.64 -12.99 -8.66
CA MET A 184 4.97 -14.28 -8.84
C MET A 184 4.72 -14.98 -7.49
N ASN A 185 5.50 -14.65 -6.44
CA ASN A 185 5.31 -15.13 -5.07
C ASN A 185 3.98 -14.68 -4.43
N CYS A 186 3.32 -13.65 -4.97
CA CYS A 186 2.06 -13.12 -4.45
C CYS A 186 0.84 -13.88 -4.94
N PHE A 187 0.99 -14.82 -5.87
CA PHE A 187 -0.10 -15.72 -6.27
C PHE A 187 -0.28 -16.86 -5.28
N ASP A 188 -1.50 -17.36 -5.19
CA ASP A 188 -1.76 -18.65 -4.54
C ASP A 188 -1.21 -19.77 -5.43
N PRO A 189 -0.26 -20.61 -4.93
CA PRO A 189 0.28 -21.72 -5.72
C PRO A 189 -0.74 -22.85 -5.92
N ARG A 190 -1.83 -22.88 -5.14
CA ARG A 190 -2.88 -23.89 -5.25
C ARG A 190 -3.84 -23.50 -6.36
N PRO A 191 -4.17 -24.39 -7.31
CA PRO A 191 -5.17 -24.11 -8.35
C PRO A 191 -6.58 -23.89 -7.79
N GLY A 192 -7.41 -23.15 -8.52
CA GLY A 192 -8.83 -22.98 -8.23
C GLY A 192 -9.19 -21.86 -7.24
N HIS A 193 -8.21 -21.16 -6.69
CA HIS A 193 -8.42 -19.99 -5.84
C HIS A 193 -8.52 -18.69 -6.67
N PRO A 194 -9.22 -17.65 -6.16
CA PRO A 194 -9.36 -16.37 -6.86
C PRO A 194 -8.04 -15.75 -7.29
N ASN A 195 -6.98 -15.88 -6.48
CA ASN A 195 -5.63 -15.39 -6.79
C ASN A 195 -4.65 -16.52 -7.20
N SER A 196 -5.12 -17.62 -7.78
CA SER A 196 -4.20 -18.63 -8.36
C SER A 196 -3.49 -18.10 -9.61
N VAL A 197 -2.28 -18.63 -9.86
CA VAL A 197 -1.46 -18.33 -11.06
C VAL A 197 -2.23 -18.65 -12.34
N ARG A 198 -2.28 -17.71 -13.29
CA ARG A 198 -2.79 -17.89 -14.66
C ARG A 198 -2.00 -17.02 -15.64
N PRO A 199 -1.82 -17.42 -16.92
CA PRO A 199 -1.19 -16.57 -17.94
C PRO A 199 -1.93 -15.23 -18.10
N GLY A 200 -1.18 -14.13 -18.25
CA GLY A 200 -1.70 -12.77 -18.43
C GLY A 200 -2.38 -12.14 -17.22
N LYS A 201 -2.54 -12.90 -16.12
CA LYS A 201 -3.20 -12.44 -14.89
C LYS A 201 -2.25 -11.59 -14.05
N THR A 202 -2.79 -10.55 -13.45
CA THR A 202 -2.09 -9.68 -12.51
C THR A 202 -2.23 -10.22 -11.09
N ARG A 203 -1.12 -10.31 -10.37
CA ARG A 203 -1.07 -10.62 -8.93
C ARG A 203 -1.83 -9.62 -8.06
N VAL A 204 -2.32 -10.11 -6.91
CA VAL A 204 -2.77 -9.26 -5.80
C VAL A 204 -1.60 -8.52 -5.16
N THR A 205 -1.82 -7.28 -4.74
CA THR A 205 -0.82 -6.45 -4.06
C THR A 205 -1.46 -5.54 -3.04
N MET A 206 -0.74 -5.24 -1.96
CA MET A 206 -1.20 -4.35 -0.89
C MET A 206 -0.79 -2.89 -1.09
N MET A 207 -0.23 -2.56 -2.26
CA MET A 207 -0.06 -1.17 -2.67
C MET A 207 -1.39 -0.44 -2.59
N THR A 208 -1.40 0.69 -1.88
CA THR A 208 -2.63 1.43 -1.57
C THR A 208 -2.37 2.94 -1.73
N PRO A 209 -1.96 3.42 -2.91
CA PRO A 209 -1.91 4.85 -3.18
C PRO A 209 -3.33 5.42 -3.03
N THR A 210 -3.47 6.46 -2.23
CA THR A 210 -4.76 6.97 -1.76
C THR A 210 -4.77 8.48 -1.74
N MET A 211 -5.91 9.06 -2.14
CA MET A 211 -6.20 10.48 -1.99
C MET A 211 -7.52 10.67 -1.24
N VAL A 212 -7.60 11.72 -0.42
CA VAL A 212 -8.79 12.12 0.32
C VAL A 212 -9.13 13.55 -0.05
N PHE A 213 -10.42 13.83 -0.25
CA PHE A 213 -10.94 15.11 -0.71
C PHE A 213 -12.07 15.61 0.19
N ASP A 214 -12.10 16.93 0.38
CA ASP A 214 -13.23 17.67 0.93
C ASP A 214 -13.92 18.42 -0.22
N GLY A 215 -15.05 17.91 -0.70
CA GLY A 215 -15.58 18.25 -2.02
C GLY A 215 -14.55 17.93 -3.10
N ASP A 216 -14.20 18.94 -3.90
CA ASP A 216 -13.18 18.83 -4.95
C ASP A 216 -11.77 19.21 -4.47
N ARG A 217 -11.62 19.59 -3.20
CA ARG A 217 -10.33 20.04 -2.65
C ARG A 217 -9.54 18.87 -2.10
N LEU A 218 -8.31 18.68 -2.58
CA LEU A 218 -7.39 17.68 -2.05
C LEU A 218 -7.09 17.97 -0.56
N ARG A 219 -7.36 16.99 0.29
CA ARG A 219 -7.10 17.04 1.73
C ARG A 219 -5.89 16.20 2.12
N VAL A 220 -5.76 15.00 1.57
CA VAL A 220 -4.63 14.10 1.84
C VAL A 220 -4.18 13.43 0.54
N CYS A 221 -2.88 13.38 0.30
CA CYS A 221 -2.24 12.52 -0.68
C CYS A 221 -1.26 11.59 0.05
N ILE A 222 -1.50 10.28 0.01
CA ILE A 222 -0.76 9.31 0.83
C ILE A 222 -0.54 7.99 0.11
N GLY A 223 0.59 7.37 0.39
CA GLY A 223 0.76 5.94 0.26
C GLY A 223 1.89 5.47 1.16
N ALA A 224 2.30 4.21 1.02
CA ALA A 224 3.39 3.67 1.80
C ALA A 224 4.07 2.50 1.11
N PRO A 225 5.35 2.25 1.44
CA PRO A 225 5.97 0.95 1.31
C PRO A 225 5.76 0.09 2.55
N GLY A 226 5.91 -1.24 2.42
CA GLY A 226 5.82 -2.16 3.56
C GLY A 226 5.07 -3.48 3.34
N GLY A 227 4.99 -3.99 2.10
CA GLY A 227 4.31 -5.26 1.80
C GLY A 227 2.85 -5.26 2.30
N THR A 228 2.43 -6.33 2.97
CA THR A 228 1.06 -6.42 3.52
C THR A 228 0.69 -5.35 4.54
N LYS A 229 1.67 -4.61 5.08
CA LYS A 229 1.49 -3.57 6.10
C LYS A 229 1.25 -2.20 5.48
N ILE A 230 1.32 -2.08 4.15
CA ILE A 230 1.03 -0.81 3.44
C ILE A 230 -0.37 -0.33 3.79
N VAL A 231 -1.38 -1.20 3.60
CA VAL A 231 -2.78 -0.84 3.81
C VAL A 231 -3.07 -0.47 5.27
N THR A 232 -2.49 -1.18 6.24
CA THR A 232 -2.67 -0.91 7.68
C THR A 232 -1.94 0.35 8.15
N GLY A 233 -0.83 0.70 7.51
CA GLY A 233 -0.14 1.97 7.75
C GLY A 233 -0.86 3.17 7.16
N VAL A 234 -1.33 3.05 5.90
CA VAL A 234 -2.16 4.09 5.25
C VAL A 234 -3.42 4.33 6.07
N LEU A 235 -4.10 3.26 6.52
CA LEU A 235 -5.25 3.36 7.42
C LEU A 235 -4.94 4.19 8.68
N GLN A 236 -3.91 3.81 9.42
CA GLN A 236 -3.58 4.47 10.69
C GLN A 236 -3.21 5.94 10.49
N VAL A 237 -2.47 6.28 9.43
CA VAL A 237 -2.15 7.69 9.15
C VAL A 237 -3.42 8.46 8.77
N LEU A 238 -4.32 7.89 7.97
CA LEU A 238 -5.60 8.52 7.66
C LEU A 238 -6.43 8.78 8.92
N VAL A 239 -6.57 7.79 9.81
CA VAL A 239 -7.26 7.94 11.10
C VAL A 239 -6.60 9.02 11.96
N ASN A 240 -5.27 9.04 12.05
CA ASN A 240 -4.54 10.05 12.82
C ASN A 240 -4.80 11.47 12.32
N VAL A 241 -4.82 11.69 11.01
CA VAL A 241 -5.05 13.02 10.43
C VAL A 241 -6.54 13.40 10.43
N ILE A 242 -7.45 12.45 10.19
CA ILE A 242 -8.89 12.71 10.05
C ILE A 242 -9.58 12.74 11.42
N ASP A 243 -9.45 11.70 12.23
CA ASP A 243 -10.17 11.57 13.51
C ASP A 243 -9.44 12.28 14.66
N HIS A 244 -8.10 12.25 14.67
CA HIS A 244 -7.31 12.82 15.77
C HIS A 244 -6.72 14.20 15.46
N GLY A 245 -6.93 14.73 14.26
CA GLY A 245 -6.46 16.05 13.86
C GLY A 245 -4.94 16.23 13.92
N MET A 246 -4.18 15.13 13.87
CA MET A 246 -2.72 15.18 13.94
C MET A 246 -2.14 15.87 12.70
N THR A 247 -1.07 16.64 12.92
CA THR A 247 -0.26 17.16 11.82
C THR A 247 0.38 16.01 11.02
N PRO A 248 0.84 16.25 9.78
CA PRO A 248 1.45 15.21 8.96
C PRO A 248 2.61 14.49 9.66
N VAL A 249 3.47 15.24 10.34
CA VAL A 249 4.64 14.71 11.06
C VAL A 249 4.21 13.86 12.24
N GLU A 250 3.25 14.33 13.04
CA GLU A 250 2.69 13.57 14.16
C GLU A 250 2.05 12.27 13.67
N ALA A 251 1.26 12.32 12.60
CA ALA A 251 0.53 11.19 12.08
C ALA A 251 1.44 10.06 11.57
N VAL A 252 2.52 10.38 10.84
CA VAL A 252 3.49 9.38 10.37
C VAL A 252 4.42 8.91 11.50
N SER A 253 4.67 9.76 12.49
CA SER A 253 5.53 9.45 13.63
C SER A 253 4.81 8.69 14.75
N ALA A 254 3.47 8.70 14.79
CA ALA A 254 2.68 8.00 15.80
C ALA A 254 3.04 6.50 15.89
N PRO A 255 2.99 5.88 17.08
CA PRO A 255 3.22 4.44 17.23
C PRO A 255 2.14 3.64 16.50
N ARG A 256 2.50 2.49 15.93
CA ARG A 256 1.62 1.65 15.12
C ARG A 256 1.35 0.28 15.73
N ILE A 257 0.21 -0.26 15.31
CA ILE A 257 -0.12 -1.68 15.42
C ILE A 257 -0.40 -2.27 14.03
N ASP A 258 -0.24 -3.57 13.89
CA ASP A 258 -0.60 -4.33 12.69
C ASP A 258 -1.18 -5.67 13.13
N PHE A 259 -2.26 -6.09 12.48
CA PHE A 259 -2.90 -7.38 12.74
C PHE A 259 -3.26 -8.07 11.44
N GLN A 260 -2.65 -9.24 11.21
CA GLN A 260 -2.88 -10.08 10.03
C GLN A 260 -3.57 -11.39 10.42
N GLY A 261 -4.38 -11.39 11.50
CA GLY A 261 -5.20 -12.53 11.94
C GLY A 261 -4.57 -13.51 12.95
N ASP A 262 -3.36 -13.25 13.47
CA ASP A 262 -2.74 -14.08 14.54
C ASP A 262 -2.40 -13.29 15.79
N ILE A 263 -1.35 -12.48 15.67
CA ILE A 263 -0.73 -11.77 16.77
C ILE A 263 -0.72 -10.30 16.40
N VAL A 264 -1.10 -9.45 17.35
CA VAL A 264 -1.03 -8.00 17.18
C VAL A 264 0.43 -7.61 17.31
N GLN A 265 1.00 -7.13 16.22
CA GLN A 265 2.36 -6.59 16.20
C GLN A 265 2.26 -5.13 16.63
N MET A 266 2.98 -4.74 17.67
CA MET A 266 2.85 -3.42 18.30
C MET A 266 4.22 -2.79 18.51
N GLU A 267 4.40 -1.53 18.11
CA GLU A 267 5.66 -0.83 18.32
C GLU A 267 6.04 -0.65 19.79
N ALA A 268 7.35 -0.59 20.08
CA ALA A 268 7.87 -0.44 21.43
C ALA A 268 7.34 0.82 22.15
N ARG A 269 7.15 1.91 21.39
CA ARG A 269 6.66 3.21 21.89
C ARG A 269 5.19 3.19 22.31
N MET A 270 4.46 2.12 22.01
CA MET A 270 3.06 2.01 22.44
C MET A 270 2.98 1.87 23.98
N PRO A 271 2.12 2.64 24.68
CA PRO A 271 1.99 2.52 26.13
C PRO A 271 1.64 1.10 26.57
N MET A 272 2.19 0.65 27.70
CA MET A 272 1.89 -0.67 28.29
C MET A 272 0.38 -0.87 28.57
N ALA A 273 -0.33 0.21 28.93
CA ALA A 273 -1.77 0.15 29.14
C ALA A 273 -2.54 -0.33 27.89
N VAL A 274 -2.05 0.00 26.69
CA VAL A 274 -2.67 -0.43 25.43
C VAL A 274 -2.40 -1.92 25.17
N SER A 275 -1.17 -2.40 25.37
CA SER A 275 -0.86 -3.84 25.21
C SER A 275 -1.66 -4.68 26.21
N ASN A 276 -1.64 -4.29 27.49
CA ASN A 276 -2.36 -5.02 28.55
C ASN A 276 -3.88 -4.99 28.29
N GLY A 277 -4.38 -3.86 27.77
CA GLY A 277 -5.78 -3.71 27.38
C GLY A 277 -6.17 -4.68 26.26
N LEU A 278 -5.38 -4.78 25.19
CA LEU A 278 -5.63 -5.75 24.12
C LEU A 278 -5.51 -7.20 24.61
N GLU A 279 -4.55 -7.51 25.48
CA GLU A 279 -4.42 -8.84 26.08
C GLU A 279 -5.63 -9.20 26.94
N SER A 280 -6.21 -8.25 27.68
CA SER A 280 -7.44 -8.46 28.44
C SER A 280 -8.67 -8.75 27.55
N LEU A 281 -8.62 -8.31 26.29
CA LEU A 281 -9.64 -8.62 25.26
C LEU A 281 -9.38 -9.96 24.55
N GLY A 282 -8.33 -10.70 24.95
CA GLY A 282 -7.99 -12.02 24.39
C GLY A 282 -7.03 -11.99 23.21
N TYR A 283 -6.50 -10.83 22.82
CA TYR A 283 -5.49 -10.75 21.76
C TYR A 283 -4.11 -11.16 22.27
N ARG A 284 -3.36 -11.88 21.45
CA ARG A 284 -1.92 -12.04 21.66
C ARG A 284 -1.22 -10.81 21.13
N VAL A 285 -0.38 -10.17 21.95
CA VAL A 285 0.37 -8.97 21.57
C VAL A 285 1.87 -9.30 21.52
N ASN A 286 2.50 -9.04 20.39
CA ASN A 286 3.95 -9.00 20.26
C ASN A 286 4.43 -7.55 20.27
N ARG A 287 4.98 -7.12 21.41
CA ARG A 287 5.64 -5.82 21.52
C ARG A 287 7.00 -5.91 20.84
N ARG A 288 7.20 -5.11 19.80
CA ARG A 288 8.47 -4.95 19.12
C ARG A 288 9.49 -4.30 20.06
N THR A 289 10.77 -4.55 19.80
CA THR A 289 11.87 -4.03 20.62
C THR A 289 12.36 -2.66 20.16
N LEU A 290 12.13 -2.31 18.89
CA LEU A 290 12.56 -1.04 18.32
C LEU A 290 11.43 0.00 18.39
N ASN A 291 11.83 1.26 18.67
CA ASN A 291 10.91 2.39 18.75
C ASN A 291 10.28 2.73 17.39
N TYR A 292 11.07 2.60 16.33
CA TYR A 292 10.68 2.78 14.93
C TYR A 292 11.07 1.50 14.19
N ASP A 293 10.22 0.48 14.30
CA ASP A 293 10.53 -0.85 13.80
C ASP A 293 10.24 -0.97 12.30
N SER A 294 11.20 -1.52 11.54
CA SER A 294 11.07 -1.70 10.09
C SER A 294 10.00 -2.72 9.68
N TYR A 295 9.45 -3.48 10.63
CA TYR A 295 8.27 -4.31 10.44
C TYR A 295 7.07 -3.52 9.89
N PHE A 296 6.88 -2.29 10.36
CA PHE A 296 5.76 -1.46 9.95
C PHE A 296 6.05 -0.76 8.62
N SER A 297 4.98 -0.45 7.90
CA SER A 297 5.04 0.37 6.68
C SER A 297 5.56 1.77 6.98
N ARG A 298 6.01 2.49 5.94
CA ARG A 298 6.68 3.81 6.08
C ARG A 298 5.98 4.89 5.23
N PRO A 299 4.76 5.33 5.60
CA PRO A 299 3.96 6.23 4.79
C PRO A 299 4.66 7.54 4.43
N GLN A 300 4.40 8.00 3.21
CA GLN A 300 4.74 9.35 2.75
C GLN A 300 3.43 10.08 2.53
N VAL A 301 3.29 11.28 3.11
CA VAL A 301 2.01 11.98 3.12
C VAL A 301 2.18 13.47 2.84
N ILE A 302 1.23 14.03 2.10
CA ILE A 302 1.00 15.46 1.96
C ILE A 302 -0.43 15.73 2.45
N VAL A 303 -0.59 16.71 3.35
CA VAL A 303 -1.90 17.10 3.91
C VAL A 303 -2.12 18.58 3.72
N ALA A 304 -3.36 18.95 3.39
CA ALA A 304 -3.78 20.34 3.39
C ALA A 304 -3.89 20.90 4.82
N ALA A 305 -3.25 22.04 5.06
CA ALA A 305 -3.28 22.81 6.29
C ALA A 305 -3.65 24.26 5.95
N GLY A 306 -4.96 24.55 5.93
CA GLY A 306 -5.48 25.84 5.48
C GLY A 306 -5.32 26.02 3.97
N ASP A 307 -4.58 27.05 3.57
CA ASP A 307 -4.21 27.36 2.18
C ASP A 307 -2.89 26.70 1.74
N ARG A 308 -2.21 25.99 2.65
CA ARG A 308 -0.90 25.38 2.41
C ARG A 308 -0.96 23.86 2.37
N LEU A 309 0.05 23.26 1.75
CA LEU A 309 0.30 21.83 1.78
C LEU A 309 1.53 21.55 2.66
N VAL A 310 1.41 20.55 3.51
CA VAL A 310 2.50 20.14 4.42
C VAL A 310 2.79 18.66 4.18
N GLY A 311 4.03 18.38 3.77
CA GLY A 311 4.54 17.02 3.59
C GLY A 311 5.15 16.46 4.87
N ALA A 312 5.08 15.14 5.05
CA ALA A 312 5.85 14.41 6.05
C ALA A 312 6.33 13.06 5.51
N SER A 313 7.57 12.70 5.87
CA SER A 313 8.16 11.39 5.64
C SER A 313 8.17 10.60 6.94
N ASP A 314 7.87 9.30 6.86
CA ASP A 314 7.95 8.41 8.00
C ASP A 314 9.38 8.31 8.58
N PRO A 315 9.57 8.40 9.90
CA PRO A 315 10.89 8.30 10.53
C PRO A 315 11.46 6.88 10.63
N ARG A 316 10.73 5.81 10.24
CA ARG A 316 11.19 4.41 10.35
C ARG A 316 12.25 3.99 9.34
N LYS A 317 12.49 4.80 8.31
CA LYS A 317 13.55 4.56 7.32
C LYS A 317 13.97 5.91 6.72
N ASP A 318 15.11 5.90 6.04
CA ASP A 318 15.53 7.02 5.20
C ASP A 318 14.42 7.41 4.22
N GLY A 319 14.19 8.70 4.14
CA GLY A 319 13.13 9.35 3.39
C GLY A 319 13.22 10.85 3.64
N GLY A 320 12.50 11.64 2.85
CA GLY A 320 12.62 13.08 2.92
C GLY A 320 11.38 13.77 2.42
N THR A 321 11.23 15.01 2.86
CA THR A 321 10.25 15.94 2.33
C THR A 321 11.00 17.11 1.75
N ALA A 322 10.63 17.51 0.54
CA ALA A 322 11.12 18.70 -0.10
C ALA A 322 9.93 19.59 -0.42
N LEU A 323 10.09 20.89 -0.20
CA LEU A 323 9.13 21.91 -0.58
C LEU A 323 9.84 22.86 -1.53
N ASP A 324 9.26 23.12 -2.69
CA ASP A 324 9.70 24.23 -3.52
C ASP A 324 9.13 25.54 -2.94
N THR A 325 10.00 26.51 -2.69
CA THR A 325 9.63 27.83 -2.17
C THR A 325 9.54 28.88 -3.27
N THR A 326 9.77 28.51 -4.52
CA THR A 326 9.82 29.43 -5.67
C THR A 326 8.51 29.51 -6.46
N THR A 327 7.59 28.58 -6.22
CA THR A 327 6.25 28.56 -6.83
C THR A 327 5.28 29.36 -5.96
N THR A 328 5.07 30.64 -6.34
CA THR A 328 4.14 31.59 -5.72
C THR A 328 2.75 31.52 -6.34
#